data_AF-A0A508Z084-F1
#
_entry.id   AF-A0A508Z084-F1
#
_cell.length_a   1.000
_cell.length_b   1.000
_cell.length_c   1.000
_cell.angle_alpha   90.00
_cell.angle_beta   90.00
_cell.angle_gamma   90.00
#
_symmetry.space_group_name_H-M   'P 1'
#
loop_
_entity.id
_entity.type
_entity.pdbx_description
1 polymer ?
#
loop_
_entity_poly.entity_id
_entity_poly.type
_entity_poly.pdbx_seq_one_letter_code
_entity_poly.pdbx_strand_id
1 'polypeptide(L)' 'MLYLTEKEKSVISDALELLWDERDLDYLSLDDNGKYYDSDYPADADLANTINRLWDYF' A
#
# COMPACT_ATOMS: atom_id res chain seq x y z
N MET A 1 14.63 -9.48 12.52
CA MET A 1 13.31 -9.67 11.86
C MET A 1 12.28 -9.56 12.95
N LEU A 2 11.43 -8.52 12.93
CA LEU A 2 10.30 -8.47 13.87
C LEU A 2 9.35 -9.59 13.44
N TYR A 3 9.16 -10.60 14.28
CA TYR A 3 8.16 -11.63 14.02
C TYR A 3 6.82 -11.11 14.53
N LEU A 4 5.98 -10.65 13.59
CA LEU A 4 4.59 -10.31 13.87
C LEU A 4 3.77 -11.60 13.94
N THR A 5 2.88 -11.67 14.92
CA THR A 5 1.85 -12.69 15.02
C THR A 5 0.80 -12.50 13.93
N GLU A 6 0.06 -13.55 13.61
CA GLU A 6 -1.05 -13.48 12.63
C GLU A 6 -2.10 -12.42 13.01
N LYS A 7 -2.32 -12.19 14.32
CA LYS A 7 -3.24 -11.15 14.77
C LYS A 7 -2.69 -9.74 14.49
N GLU A 8 -1.39 -9.52 14.71
CA GLU A 8 -0.75 -8.22 14.44
C GLU A 8 -0.73 -7.94 12.93
N LYS A 9 -0.42 -8.95 12.10
CA LYS A 9 -0.50 -8.83 10.64
C LYS A 9 -1.90 -8.44 10.16
N SER A 10 -2.93 -9.11 10.67
CA SER A 10 -4.33 -8.76 10.34
C SER A 10 -4.66 -7.32 10.73
N VAL A 11 -4.30 -6.87 11.94
CA VAL A 11 -4.56 -5.49 12.37
C VAL A 11 -3.83 -4.47 11.49
N ILE A 12 -2.60 -4.78 11.07
CA ILE A 12 -1.84 -3.91 10.16
C ILE A 12 -2.48 -3.90 8.78
N SER A 13 -2.87 -5.06 8.25
CA SER A 13 -3.54 -5.16 6.94
C SER A 13 -4.82 -4.34 6.90
N ASP A 14 -5.68 -4.46 7.93
CA ASP A 14 -6.92 -3.69 8.05
C ASP A 14 -6.63 -2.17 8.10
N ALA A 15 -5.59 -1.76 8.82
CA ALA A 15 -5.19 -0.35 8.90
C ALA A 15 -4.65 0.20 7.58
N LEU A 16 -3.94 -0.61 6.80
CA LEU A 16 -3.45 -0.23 5.48
C LEU A 16 -4.57 -0.13 4.45
N GLU A 17 -5.56 -1.02 4.50
CA GLU A 17 -6.77 -0.96 3.66
C GLU A 17 -7.57 0.32 3.96
N LEU A 18 -7.79 0.64 5.24
CA LEU A 18 -8.44 1.90 5.62
C LEU A 18 -7.68 3.13 5.14
N LEU A 19 -6.34 3.11 5.21
CA LEU A 19 -5.52 4.20 4.70
C LEU A 19 -5.61 4.32 3.18
N TRP A 20 -5.66 3.19 2.47
CA TRP A 20 -5.82 3.14 1.02
C TRP A 20 -7.14 3.80 0.60
N ASP A 21 -8.24 3.42 1.27
CA ASP A 21 -9.57 3.95 1.04
C ASP A 21 -9.68 5.45 1.39
N GLU A 22 -9.14 5.86 2.56
CA GLU A 22 -9.17 7.27 2.99
C GLU A 22 -8.44 8.19 2.02
N ARG A 23 -7.40 7.67 1.36
CA ARG A 23 -6.59 8.41 0.39
C ARG A 23 -7.07 8.25 -1.04
N ASP A 24 -8.15 7.50 -1.26
CA ASP A 24 -8.80 7.27 -2.57
C ASP A 24 -7.79 6.82 -3.63
N LEU A 25 -6.91 5.86 -3.30
CA LEU A 25 -5.76 5.51 -4.16
C LEU A 25 -6.14 4.63 -5.38
N ASP A 26 -7.40 4.23 -5.52
CA ASP A 26 -7.89 3.35 -6.58
C ASP A 26 -7.73 3.91 -8.00
N TYR A 27 -7.55 5.23 -8.14
CA TYR A 27 -7.31 5.85 -9.44
C TYR A 27 -5.92 5.55 -10.01
N LEU A 28 -4.96 5.13 -9.16
CA LEU A 28 -3.58 4.96 -9.56
C LEU A 28 -3.41 3.78 -10.53
N SER A 29 -2.76 4.05 -11.66
CA SER A 29 -2.41 3.02 -12.64
C SER A 29 -1.06 2.39 -12.31
N LEU A 30 -0.90 1.13 -12.72
CA LEU A 30 0.37 0.41 -12.66
C LEU A 30 1.18 0.65 -13.93
N ASP A 31 2.50 0.75 -13.79
CA ASP A 31 3.46 0.70 -14.89
C ASP A 31 3.73 -0.74 -15.35
N ASP A 32 4.57 -0.90 -16.38
CA ASP A 32 4.98 -2.21 -16.92
C ASP A 32 5.74 -3.09 -15.90
N ASN A 33 6.19 -2.53 -14.78
CA ASN A 33 6.88 -3.22 -13.69
C ASN A 33 5.95 -3.53 -12.51
N GLY A 34 4.65 -3.23 -12.61
CA GLY A 34 3.69 -3.42 -11.53
C GLY A 34 3.85 -2.42 -10.39
N LYS A 35 4.40 -1.23 -10.65
CA LYS A 35 4.47 -0.13 -9.67
C LYS A 35 3.40 0.92 -9.95
N TYR A 36 2.81 1.44 -8.89
CA TYR A 36 1.90 2.58 -9.01
C TYR A 36 2.67 3.82 -9.47
N TYR A 37 2.09 4.57 -10.40
CA TYR A 37 2.70 5.77 -10.97
C TYR A 37 1.63 6.82 -11.29
N ASP A 38 1.91 8.06 -10.91
CA ASP A 38 1.17 9.25 -11.32
C ASP A 38 2.13 10.46 -11.33
N SER A 39 2.19 11.19 -12.45
CA SER A 39 3.07 12.36 -12.60
C SER A 39 2.54 13.61 -11.90
N ASP A 40 1.22 13.75 -11.80
CA ASP A 40 0.54 14.88 -11.19
C ASP A 40 0.45 14.69 -9.66
N TYR A 41 0.37 13.43 -9.21
CA TYR A 41 0.27 13.03 -7.80
C TYR A 41 1.35 12.01 -7.38
N PRO A 42 2.65 12.35 -7.47
CA PRO A 42 3.74 11.42 -7.17
C PRO A 42 3.77 10.95 -5.70
N ALA A 43 3.19 11.74 -4.78
CA ALA A 43 3.09 11.38 -3.36
C ALA A 43 2.10 10.24 -3.12
N ASP A 44 1.01 10.19 -3.88
CA ASP A 44 0.00 9.14 -3.76
C ASP A 44 0.55 7.83 -4.34
N ALA A 45 1.26 7.92 -5.48
CA ALA A 45 1.99 6.78 -6.04
C ALA A 45 3.05 6.22 -5.07
N ASP A 46 3.81 7.06 -4.37
CA ASP A 46 4.80 6.62 -3.37
C ASP A 46 4.12 5.92 -2.17
N LEU A 47 3.00 6.46 -1.69
CA LEU A 47 2.20 5.86 -0.63
C LEU A 47 1.65 4.50 -1.05
N ALA A 48 1.03 4.40 -2.23
CA ALA A 48 0.47 3.16 -2.76
C ALA A 48 1.54 2.07 -2.90
N ASN A 49 2.72 2.41 -3.46
CA ASN A 49 3.84 1.47 -3.54
C ASN A 49 4.35 1.04 -2.17
N THR A 50 4.34 1.94 -1.18
CA THR A 50 4.73 1.62 0.19
C THR A 50 3.73 0.67 0.85
N ILE A 51 2.43 0.94 0.72
CA ILE A 51 1.35 0.07 1.22
C ILE A 51 1.46 -1.32 0.58
N ASN A 52 1.58 -1.39 -0.76
CA ASN A 52 1.69 -2.65 -1.48
C ASN A 52 2.91 -3.47 -1.02
N ARG A 53 4.06 -2.82 -0.86
CA ARG A 53 5.26 -3.47 -0.31
C ARG A 53 5.05 -4.00 1.10
N LEU A 54 4.29 -3.28 1.94
CA LEU A 54 3.97 -3.74 3.29
C LEU A 54 3.08 -4.98 3.24
N TRP A 55 2.02 -4.99 2.42
CA TRP A 55 1.21 -6.19 2.21
C TRP A 55 2.03 -7.40 1.76
N ASP A 56 2.99 -7.22 0.85
CA ASP A 56 3.89 -8.29 0.41
C ASP A 56 4.78 -8.86 1.53
N TYR A 57 4.99 -8.12 2.62
CA TYR A 57 5.86 -8.54 3.72
C TYR A 57 5.20 -9.53 4.69
N PHE A 58 3.88 -9.69 4.71
CA PHE A 58 3.21 -10.46 5.77
C PHE A 58 2.18 -11.49 5.32
#